data_AF-A9PD71-F1
#
_entry.id   AF-A9PD71-F1
#
_cell.length_a   1.000
_cell.length_b   1.000
_cell.length_c   1.000
_cell.angle_alpha   90.00
_cell.angle_beta   90.00
_cell.angle_gamma   90.00
#
_symmetry.space_group_name_H-M   'P 1'
#
loop_
_entity.id
_entity.type
_entity.pdbx_description
1 polymer ?
#
loop_
_entity_poly.entity_id
_entity_poly.type
_entity_poly.pdbx_seq_one_letter_code
_entity_poly.pdbx_strand_id
1 'polypeptide(L)'
;MDFVDAHDIKLFQFGIEGKTESSSTSIPNHTITGALKVLIDVRNHPVLIHCKRGKHRTGCLVGCFRKLQTWCLSSVFEEYQRFAGVKWRATDLRFIETFEVMCLRQCLYSIIYQYQGYGSNKRRLLYQEESIQKPKIKSI
;
A
#
# COMPACT_ATOMS: atom_id res chain seq x y z
N MET A 1 10.31 9.50 18.89
CA MET A 1 10.04 8.24 18.15
C MET A 1 10.22 7.04 19.08
N ASP A 2 10.10 7.27 20.39
CA ASP A 2 10.95 6.56 21.34
C ASP A 2 10.47 5.12 21.57
N PHE A 3 9.18 4.86 21.40
CA PHE A 3 8.63 3.51 21.47
C PHE A 3 9.03 2.65 20.26
N VAL A 4 9.01 3.22 19.05
CA VAL A 4 9.31 2.48 17.81
C VAL A 4 10.76 2.06 17.80
N ASP A 5 11.65 3.00 18.13
CA ASP A 5 13.09 2.75 18.17
C ASP A 5 13.47 1.80 19.33
N ALA A 6 12.81 1.92 20.50
CA ALA A 6 13.07 1.06 21.66
C ALA A 6 12.65 -0.40 21.45
N HIS A 7 11.72 -0.67 20.53
CA HIS A 7 11.22 -2.02 20.25
C HIS A 7 11.71 -2.58 18.90
N ASP A 8 12.70 -1.93 18.27
CA ASP A 8 13.23 -2.31 16.96
C ASP A 8 12.14 -2.46 15.88
N ILE A 9 11.12 -1.60 15.95
CA ILE A 9 9.99 -1.64 15.01
C ILE A 9 10.37 -0.80 13.79
N LYS A 10 10.41 -1.44 12.62
CA LYS A 10 10.64 -0.74 11.37
C LYS A 10 9.42 0.08 10.95
N LEU A 11 9.55 1.40 10.93
CA LEU A 11 8.49 2.31 10.49
C LEU A 11 8.59 2.63 8.99
N PHE A 12 7.48 2.43 8.26
CA PHE A 12 7.33 2.85 6.88
C PHE A 12 6.30 3.97 6.79
N GLN A 13 6.72 5.17 6.40
CA GLN A 13 5.83 6.33 6.33
C GLN A 13 5.48 6.68 4.88
N PHE A 14 4.18 6.60 4.57
CA PHE A 14 3.62 6.97 3.28
C PHE A 14 2.71 8.20 3.48
N GLY A 15 3.25 9.39 3.21
CA GLY A 15 2.55 10.64 3.39
C GLY A 15 1.38 10.77 2.41
N ILE A 16 0.15 10.61 2.90
CA ILE A 16 -1.08 10.92 2.16
C ILE A 16 -1.73 12.11 2.87
N GLU A 17 -1.73 13.26 2.18
CA GLU A 17 -2.33 14.50 2.69
C GLU A 17 -3.81 14.26 3.05
N GLY A 18 -4.17 14.62 4.27
CA GLY A 18 -5.55 14.55 4.73
C GLY A 18 -6.22 15.89 4.51
N LYS A 19 -7.26 15.95 3.68
CA LYS A 19 -8.10 17.14 3.56
C LYS A 19 -9.58 16.77 3.68
N THR A 20 -10.37 17.73 4.17
CA THR A 20 -11.82 17.65 4.31
C THR A 20 -12.49 17.42 2.95
N GLU A 21 -13.72 16.90 2.97
CA GLU A 21 -14.57 16.48 1.83
C GLU A 21 -14.63 17.47 0.64
N SER A 22 -14.20 18.72 0.84
CA SER A 22 -14.30 19.87 -0.06
C SER A 22 -13.13 20.06 -1.04
N SER A 23 -12.06 19.27 -0.97
CA SER A 23 -10.96 19.36 -1.95
C SER A 23 -10.63 17.98 -2.51
N SER A 24 -10.73 17.86 -3.83
CA SER A 24 -10.53 16.67 -4.65
C SER A 24 -9.09 16.14 -4.68
N THR A 25 -8.39 16.10 -3.54
CA THR A 25 -7.06 15.49 -3.46
C THR A 25 -7.24 13.98 -3.39
N SER A 26 -7.27 13.36 -4.57
CA SER A 26 -7.30 11.91 -4.76
C SER A 26 -6.11 11.25 -4.06
N ILE A 27 -6.32 10.08 -3.45
CA ILE A 27 -5.24 9.29 -2.87
C ILE A 27 -4.23 8.98 -4.00
N PRO A 28 -2.95 9.38 -3.85
CA PRO A 28 -1.97 9.15 -4.90
C PRO A 28 -1.73 7.64 -5.12
N ASN A 29 -1.95 7.18 -6.34
CA ASN A 29 -1.75 5.78 -6.75
C ASN A 29 -0.34 5.27 -6.37
N HIS A 30 0.69 6.07 -6.65
CA HIS A 30 2.08 5.69 -6.38
C HIS A 30 2.35 5.40 -4.89
N THR A 31 1.68 6.13 -3.99
CA THR A 31 1.83 5.98 -2.55
C THR A 31 1.20 4.68 -2.06
N ILE A 32 0.00 4.35 -2.55
CA ILE A 32 -0.66 3.07 -2.25
C ILE A 32 0.14 1.90 -2.83
N THR A 33 0.65 2.02 -4.05
CA THR A 33 1.53 1.01 -4.65
C THR A 33 2.80 0.77 -3.81
N GLY A 34 3.43 1.84 -3.31
CA GLY A 34 4.58 1.74 -2.41
C GLY A 34 4.25 1.02 -1.09
N ALA A 35 3.12 1.36 -0.48
CA ALA A 35 2.64 0.71 0.74
C ALA A 35 2.29 -0.77 0.52
N LEU A 36 1.64 -1.10 -0.60
CA LEU A 36 1.33 -2.49 -0.97
C LEU A 36 2.59 -3.32 -1.15
N LYS A 37 3.66 -2.76 -1.75
CA LYS A 37 4.96 -3.45 -1.90
C LYS A 37 5.57 -3.86 -0.56
N VAL A 38 5.44 -3.01 0.46
CA VAL A 38 5.88 -3.35 1.82
C VAL A 38 5.00 -4.44 2.42
N LEU A 39 3.68 -4.34 2.21
CA LEU A 39 2.70 -5.28 2.76
C LEU A 39 2.82 -6.70 2.17
N ILE A 40 3.10 -6.83 0.87
CA ILE A 40 3.26 -8.15 0.23
C ILE A 40 4.59 -8.83 0.57
N ASP A 41 5.57 -8.11 1.09
CA ASP A 41 6.86 -8.67 1.47
C ASP A 41 6.76 -9.34 2.85
N VAL A 42 6.74 -10.67 2.83
CA VAL A 42 6.60 -11.54 4.01
C VAL A 42 7.64 -11.28 5.11
N ARG A 43 8.80 -10.72 4.77
CA ARG A 43 9.88 -10.40 5.74
C ARG A 43 9.51 -9.28 6.70
N ASN A 44 8.56 -8.43 6.32
CA ASN A 44 8.11 -7.34 7.16
C ASN A 44 7.05 -7.79 8.17
N HIS A 45 6.54 -9.03 8.06
CA HIS A 45 5.44 -9.50 8.92
C HIS A 45 5.96 -9.96 10.30
N PRO A 46 5.23 -9.65 11.38
CA PRO A 46 3.91 -9.01 11.43
C PRO A 46 3.92 -7.48 11.19
N VAL A 47 2.99 -6.98 10.36
CA VAL A 47 2.84 -5.54 10.03
C VAL A 47 1.56 -4.95 10.62
N LEU A 48 1.68 -3.78 11.28
CA LEU A 48 0.54 -2.95 11.65
C LEU A 48 0.30 -1.85 10.61
N ILE A 49 -0.89 -1.84 10.00
CA ILE A 49 -1.31 -0.75 9.11
C ILE A 49 -2.19 0.21 9.90
N HIS A 50 -1.84 1.50 9.91
CA HIS A 50 -2.70 2.51 10.51
C HIS A 50 -2.64 3.85 9.78
N CYS A 51 -3.65 4.68 10.03
CA CYS A 51 -3.63 6.10 9.72
C CYS A 51 -4.21 6.85 10.95
N LYS A 52 -4.71 8.08 10.79
CA LYS A 52 -5.30 8.82 11.92
C LYS A 52 -6.50 8.11 12.56
N ARG A 53 -7.35 7.44 11.76
CA ARG A 53 -8.59 6.80 12.24
C ARG A 53 -8.79 5.36 11.77
N GLY A 54 -7.87 4.83 10.96
CA GLY A 54 -8.01 3.50 10.36
C GLY A 54 -9.15 3.35 9.35
N LYS A 55 -9.71 4.47 8.81
CA LYS A 55 -10.89 4.44 7.93
C LYS A 55 -10.53 4.58 6.44
N HIS A 56 -10.32 5.82 5.99
CA HIS A 56 -10.17 6.14 4.57
C HIS A 56 -8.88 5.58 3.96
N ARG A 57 -7.72 6.11 4.37
CA ARG A 57 -6.40 5.70 3.83
C ARG A 57 -6.10 4.22 4.07
N THR A 58 -6.35 3.76 5.29
CA THR A 58 -6.19 2.35 5.66
C THR A 58 -7.15 1.47 4.87
N GLY A 59 -8.43 1.85 4.75
CA GLY A 59 -9.43 1.11 4.01
C GLY A 59 -9.14 1.04 2.52
N CYS A 60 -8.64 2.11 1.89
CA CYS A 60 -8.22 2.05 0.49
C CYS A 60 -7.03 1.10 0.29
N LEU A 61 -6.02 1.17 1.16
CA LEU A 61 -4.87 0.26 1.09
C LEU A 61 -5.29 -1.21 1.26
N VAL A 62 -6.12 -1.49 2.27
CA VAL A 62 -6.64 -2.84 2.53
C VAL A 62 -7.53 -3.29 1.37
N GLY A 63 -8.38 -2.43 0.82
CA GLY A 63 -9.23 -2.75 -0.32
C GLY A 63 -8.42 -3.11 -1.56
N CYS A 64 -7.36 -2.36 -1.87
CA CYS A 64 -6.43 -2.72 -2.93
C CYS A 64 -5.69 -4.05 -2.66
N PHE A 65 -5.36 -4.33 -1.39
CA PHE A 65 -4.79 -5.61 -0.99
C PHE A 65 -5.79 -6.78 -1.18
N ARG A 66 -7.08 -6.60 -0.86
CA ARG A 66 -8.12 -7.60 -1.15
C ARG A 66 -8.30 -7.86 -2.65
N LYS A 67 -8.21 -6.82 -3.47
CA LYS A 67 -8.18 -6.98 -4.94
C LYS A 67 -7.00 -7.83 -5.39
N LEU A 68 -5.82 -7.68 -4.78
CA LEU A 68 -4.67 -8.56 -5.03
C LEU A 68 -4.93 -10.01 -4.62
N GLN A 69 -5.68 -10.21 -3.53
CA GLN A 69 -6.16 -11.52 -3.07
C GLN A 69 -7.34 -12.07 -3.88
N THR A 70 -7.67 -11.46 -5.02
CA THR A 70 -8.75 -11.86 -5.94
C THR A 70 -10.14 -11.91 -5.29
N TRP A 71 -10.41 -11.04 -4.31
CA TRP A 71 -11.76 -10.86 -3.78
C TRP A 71 -12.65 -10.18 -4.81
N CYS A 72 -13.95 -10.51 -4.82
CA CYS A 72 -14.92 -9.80 -5.64
C CYS A 72 -15.12 -8.36 -5.11
N LEU A 73 -15.35 -7.40 -6.01
CA LEU A 73 -15.43 -5.98 -5.66
C LEU A 73 -16.53 -5.70 -4.63
N SER A 74 -17.66 -6.42 -4.68
CA SER A 74 -18.74 -6.29 -3.70
C SER A 74 -18.28 -6.59 -2.27
N SER A 75 -17.54 -7.69 -2.04
CA SER A 75 -17.01 -8.02 -0.72
C SER A 75 -15.93 -7.04 -0.27
N VAL A 76 -15.12 -6.51 -1.20
CA VAL A 76 -14.14 -5.46 -0.87
C VAL A 76 -14.84 -4.19 -0.38
N PHE A 77 -15.91 -3.78 -1.07
CA PHE A 77 -16.68 -2.60 -0.69
C PHE A 77 -17.40 -2.79 0.63
N GLU A 78 -17.97 -3.98 0.87
CA GLU A 78 -18.61 -4.32 2.13
C GLU A 78 -17.61 -4.23 3.30
N GLU A 79 -16.41 -4.80 3.16
CA GLU A 79 -15.35 -4.70 4.18
C GLU A 79 -14.98 -3.24 4.46
N TYR A 80 -14.73 -2.46 3.41
CA TYR A 80 -14.41 -1.04 3.54
C TYR A 80 -15.52 -0.26 4.27
N GLN A 81 -16.77 -0.42 3.84
CA GLN A 81 -17.92 0.29 4.42
C GLN A 81 -18.15 -0.10 5.87
N ARG A 82 -17.95 -1.38 6.21
CA ARG A 82 -18.03 -1.87 7.59
C ARG A 82 -17.04 -1.16 8.52
N PHE A 83 -15.79 -0.99 8.10
CA PHE A 83 -14.77 -0.32 8.92
C PHE A 83 -14.87 1.22 8.88
N ALA A 84 -15.28 1.80 7.76
CA ALA A 84 -15.51 3.24 7.66
C ALA A 84 -16.76 3.67 8.46
N GLY A 85 -17.78 2.81 8.53
CA GLY A 85 -19.08 3.06 9.14
C GLY A 85 -19.81 4.22 8.45
N VAL A 86 -20.49 5.07 9.23
CA VAL A 86 -21.23 6.24 8.72
C VAL A 86 -20.38 7.30 8.00
N LYS A 87 -19.05 7.14 7.98
CA LYS A 87 -18.10 8.07 7.35
C LYS A 87 -17.42 7.47 6.11
N TRP A 88 -18.05 6.48 5.49
CA TRP A 88 -17.57 5.94 4.22
C TRP A 88 -17.65 7.01 3.12
N ARG A 89 -16.78 6.90 2.12
CA ARG A 89 -16.71 7.86 1.01
C ARG A 89 -16.83 7.15 -0.33
N ALA A 90 -17.67 7.68 -1.22
CA ALA A 90 -17.77 7.17 -2.60
C ALA A 90 -16.45 7.35 -3.37
N THR A 91 -15.67 8.39 -3.07
CA THR A 91 -14.35 8.62 -3.67
C THR A 91 -13.37 7.48 -3.38
N ASP A 92 -13.43 6.92 -2.18
CA ASP A 92 -12.56 5.82 -1.75
C ASP A 92 -12.98 4.52 -2.46
N LEU A 93 -14.29 4.25 -2.56
CA LEU A 93 -14.80 3.11 -3.33
C LEU A 93 -14.39 3.19 -4.80
N ARG A 94 -14.54 4.37 -5.41
CA ARG A 94 -14.13 4.62 -6.80
C ARG A 94 -12.63 4.43 -6.99
N PHE A 95 -11.82 4.87 -6.03
CA PHE A 95 -10.37 4.63 -6.05
C PHE A 95 -10.05 3.13 -6.00
N ILE A 96 -10.68 2.39 -5.08
CA ILE A 96 -10.48 0.93 -4.96
C ILE A 96 -10.88 0.25 -6.27
N GLU A 97 -12.00 0.64 -6.88
CA GLU A 97 -12.49 0.11 -8.15
C GLU A 97 -11.45 0.30 -9.28
N THR A 98 -10.96 1.53 -9.46
CA THR A 98 -10.07 1.89 -10.57
C THR A 98 -8.60 1.51 -10.35
N PHE A 99 -8.19 1.17 -9.13
CA PHE A 99 -6.80 0.81 -8.83
C PHE A 99 -6.36 -0.46 -9.56
N GLU A 100 -5.33 -0.36 -10.41
CA GLU A 100 -4.78 -1.49 -11.16
C GLU A 100 -3.79 -2.30 -10.34
N VAL A 101 -4.15 -3.55 -10.03
CA VAL A 101 -3.34 -4.47 -9.22
C VAL A 101 -2.30 -5.26 -10.04
N MET A 102 -2.36 -5.22 -11.37
CA MET A 102 -1.55 -6.08 -12.26
C MET A 102 -0.05 -5.78 -12.15
N CYS A 103 0.35 -4.52 -12.00
CA CYS A 103 1.75 -4.12 -11.82
C CYS A 103 2.39 -4.74 -10.56
N LEU A 104 1.60 -5.07 -9.55
CA LEU A 104 2.06 -5.67 -8.30
C LEU A 104 2.15 -7.20 -8.36
N ARG A 105 1.36 -7.85 -9.22
CA ARG A 105 1.46 -9.31 -9.43
C ARG A 105 2.84 -9.69 -9.99
N GLN A 106 3.37 -8.92 -10.93
CA GLN A 106 4.71 -9.12 -11.46
C GLN A 106 5.79 -9.01 -10.36
N CYS A 107 5.62 -8.04 -9.45
CA CYS A 107 6.48 -7.89 -8.27
C CYS A 107 6.38 -9.11 -7.35
N LEU A 108 5.16 -9.61 -7.09
CA LEU A 108 4.92 -10.78 -6.25
C LEU A 108 5.57 -12.04 -6.82
N TYR A 109 5.40 -12.30 -8.12
CA TYR A 109 6.05 -13.43 -8.79
C TYR A 109 7.57 -13.35 -8.64
N SER A 110 8.17 -12.17 -8.85
CA SER A 110 9.62 -12.01 -8.64
C SER A 110 10.05 -12.30 -7.21
N ILE A 111 9.26 -11.93 -6.20
CA ILE A 111 9.56 -12.23 -4.79
C ILE A 111 9.44 -13.74 -4.55
N ILE A 112 8.34 -14.38 -4.97
CA ILE A 112 8.11 -15.82 -4.78
C ILE A 112 9.18 -16.65 -5.50
N TYR A 113 9.55 -16.29 -6.74
CA TYR A 113 10.61 -16.99 -7.48
C TYR A 113 12.00 -16.77 -6.87
N GLN A 114 12.26 -15.63 -6.23
CA GLN A 114 13.48 -15.46 -5.41
C GLN A 114 13.47 -16.36 -4.17
N TYR A 115 12.30 -16.60 -3.57
CA TYR A 115 12.15 -17.52 -2.42
C TYR A 115 12.20 -19.00 -2.79
N GLN A 116 11.72 -19.38 -3.99
CA GLN A 116 11.75 -20.76 -4.48
C GLN A 116 13.04 -21.11 -5.23
N GLY A 117 13.92 -20.14 -5.47
CA GLY A 117 15.23 -20.33 -6.09
C GLY A 117 16.26 -20.89 -5.12
N TYR A 118 16.31 -22.21 -5.01
CA TYR A 118 17.47 -22.94 -4.47
C TYR A 118 18.72 -22.58 -5.30
N GLY A 119 19.61 -21.76 -4.75
CA GLY A 119 20.99 -21.59 -5.18
C GLY A 119 21.26 -20.51 -6.24
N SER A 120 21.84 -19.37 -5.83
CA SER A 120 23.08 -18.81 -6.41
C SER A 120 23.42 -17.47 -5.74
N ASN A 121 24.67 -17.37 -5.26
CA ASN A 121 25.22 -16.40 -4.31
C ASN A 121 25.33 -14.91 -4.73
N LYS A 122 24.48 -14.39 -5.59
CA LYS A 122 24.43 -12.94 -5.87
C LYS A 122 23.01 -12.57 -6.23
N ARG A 123 22.43 -11.54 -5.60
CA ARG A 123 21.69 -10.44 -6.28
C ARG A 123 21.07 -9.46 -5.29
N ARG A 124 21.58 -8.22 -5.36
CA ARG A 124 20.95 -7.02 -4.83
C ARG A 124 19.66 -6.74 -5.60
N LEU A 125 18.59 -6.42 -4.88
CA LEU A 125 17.31 -5.95 -5.44
C LEU A 125 17.58 -4.76 -6.38
N LEU A 126 17.32 -4.91 -7.68
CA LEU A 126 17.25 -3.80 -8.62
C LEU A 126 15.78 -3.60 -8.99
N TYR A 127 15.18 -2.56 -8.43
CA TYR A 127 14.00 -1.95 -9.04
C TYR A 127 14.47 -1.33 -10.36
N GLN A 128 14.01 -1.86 -11.49
CA GLN A 128 14.04 -1.06 -12.71
C GLN A 128 12.94 -0.01 -12.52
N GLU A 129 13.34 1.22 -12.18
CA GLU A 129 12.41 2.35 -12.17
C GLU A 129 11.89 2.50 -13.61
N GLU A 130 10.64 2.10 -13.85
CA GLU A 130 9.92 2.60 -15.01
C GLU A 130 9.83 4.12 -14.86
N SER A 131 10.47 4.80 -15.80
CA SER A 131 10.70 6.23 -15.85
C SER A 131 9.41 7.03 -15.73
N ILE A 132 9.12 7.53 -14.54
CA ILE A 132 8.30 8.72 -14.35
C ILE A 132 9.16 9.69 -13.56
N GLN A 133 9.59 10.75 -14.26
CA GLN A 133 10.48 11.80 -13.76
C GLN A 133 10.06 12.27 -12.36
N LYS A 134 10.89 11.98 -11.34
CA LYS A 134 10.73 12.54 -10.00
C LYS A 134 11.46 13.88 -9.90
N PRO A 135 10.82 14.98 -9.49
CA PRO A 135 11.53 16.19 -9.11
C PRO A 135 12.32 15.97 -7.81
N LYS A 136 13.56 16.48 -7.79
CA LYS A 136 14.53 16.38 -6.68
C LYS A 136 14.00 17.10 -5.44
N ILE A 137 13.83 16.38 -4.33
CA ILE A 137 13.60 16.97 -3.00
C ILE A 137 14.97 17.18 -2.34
N LYS A 138 15.26 18.43 -1.95
CA LYS A 138 16.47 18.82 -1.21
C LYS A 138 16.31 18.45 0.27
N SER A 139 17.34 17.82 0.82
CA SER A 139 17.52 17.62 2.26
C SER A 139 17.93 18.95 2.92
N ILE A 140 17.27 19.32 4.02
CA ILE A 140 17.84 20.12 5.10
C ILE A 140 17.92 19.17 6.29
#